data_AF-A0A0Q3SPD1-F1
#
_entry.id   AF-A0A0Q3SPD1-F1
#
_cell.length_a   1.000
_cell.length_b   1.000
_cell.length_c   1.000
_cell.angle_alpha   90.00
_cell.angle_beta   90.00
_cell.angle_gamma   90.00
#
_symmetry.space_group_name_H-M   'P 1'
#
loop_
_entity.id
_entity.type
_entity.pdbx_description
1 polymer ?
#
loop_
_entity_poly.entity_id
_entity_poly.type
_entity_poly.pdbx_seq_one_letter_code
_entity_poly.pdbx_strand_id
1 'polypeptide(L)'
;MKRITVAKGDGIGPEIMDATLKIILAAGAELEIDEIEIGEKVYLSGNTSGISSESWDIIRRNKIFLKAPITTPQGGGYKSLNVTTRKFLGLYANVRPCTSLHPFVSTKHPVMDMVIVRENEEDLYAGIEHQQTDEVIQCLKLISRPGCEKIVRYAFEYAKQQNRKKVTCFSKDNIMKQTDGLFHEVFNEIAKEYPEIENEHWIVDIGAAKVADTPEDFDVIVMPNLYGDIISDIAAQITGSVGLAGSANIGEECSMFEAIHGSAPTIAGQNVANPSGLLQGAVMMLNHIGQTEVAEKIQNAWLKTLEDGIHTQDIYKESTSKQKVGTKEFADAVIANLGQEPSQLKLVSYANNTVMNLPKYQRKPSAKKELAGVDVFVHWSGTDPDELADKMKSIESDGINLSMITNRGIKVWPDGFKETFCTDHWRCRFKPSENQKIQKEHVIKLLQNALHEIIDVVKTENLYDFDGKAGYSLGQGQ
;
A
#
# COMPACT_ATOMS: atom_id res chain seq x y z
N MET A 1 26.11 17.17 9.96
CA MET A 1 24.87 17.52 9.22
C MET A 1 24.59 16.52 8.10
N LYS A 2 23.38 15.97 8.07
CA LYS A 2 22.88 15.09 7.01
C LYS A 2 22.06 15.93 6.02
N ARG A 3 22.36 15.84 4.73
CA ARG A 3 21.57 16.51 3.69
C ARG A 3 20.27 15.75 3.40
N ILE A 4 19.15 16.46 3.40
CA ILE A 4 17.81 15.92 3.15
C ILE A 4 17.07 16.78 2.13
N THR A 5 16.08 16.19 1.47
CA THR A 5 15.13 16.92 0.62
C THR A 5 13.86 17.20 1.39
N VAL A 6 13.31 18.41 1.27
CA VAL A 6 12.04 18.80 1.88
C VAL A 6 11.07 19.28 0.82
N ALA A 7 9.80 18.88 0.93
CA ALA A 7 8.72 19.43 0.12
C ALA A 7 7.51 19.82 0.98
N LYS A 8 7.09 21.07 0.88
CA LYS A 8 5.95 21.63 1.64
C LYS A 8 4.58 21.16 1.14
N GLY A 9 4.49 20.60 -0.05
CA GLY A 9 3.27 20.03 -0.60
C GLY A 9 2.12 21.04 -0.70
N ASP A 10 0.89 20.55 -0.56
CA ASP A 10 -0.34 21.29 -0.83
C ASP A 10 -1.26 21.37 0.41
N GLY A 11 -2.26 22.26 0.37
CA GLY A 11 -3.27 22.41 1.42
C GLY A 11 -2.66 22.81 2.77
N ILE A 12 -2.88 22.01 3.82
CA ILE A 12 -2.26 22.23 5.15
C ILE A 12 -0.75 21.98 5.17
N GLY A 13 -0.21 21.37 4.11
CA GLY A 13 1.17 20.92 4.03
C GLY A 13 2.22 21.95 4.44
N PRO A 14 2.18 23.19 3.90
CA PRO A 14 3.12 24.23 4.27
C PRO A 14 3.10 24.58 5.77
N GLU A 15 1.92 24.69 6.39
CA GLU A 15 1.78 25.06 7.81
C GLU A 15 2.35 23.98 8.73
N ILE A 16 2.03 22.71 8.46
CA ILE A 16 2.54 21.60 9.26
C ILE A 16 4.04 21.35 9.02
N MET A 17 4.54 21.55 7.79
CA MET A 17 5.96 21.43 7.50
C MET A 17 6.76 22.51 8.24
N ASP A 18 6.30 23.75 8.21
CA ASP A 18 6.96 24.85 8.93
C ASP A 18 6.99 24.58 10.45
N ALA A 19 5.89 24.08 11.01
CA ALA A 19 5.83 23.65 12.41
C ALA A 19 6.80 22.49 12.71
N THR A 20 6.81 21.44 11.89
CA THR A 20 7.71 20.29 12.05
C THR A 20 9.18 20.71 11.96
N LEU A 21 9.56 21.49 10.94
CA LEU A 21 10.94 21.98 10.79
C LEU A 21 11.36 22.83 11.98
N LYS A 22 10.49 23.71 12.48
CA LYS A 22 10.74 24.53 13.66
C LYS A 22 11.07 23.67 14.88
N ILE A 23 10.29 22.61 15.13
CA ILE A 23 10.49 21.69 16.26
C ILE A 23 11.81 20.94 16.12
N ILE A 24 12.06 20.29 14.97
CA ILE A 24 13.24 19.42 14.83
C ILE A 24 14.55 20.22 14.86
N LEU A 25 14.56 21.44 14.27
CA LEU A 25 15.72 22.31 14.31
C LEU A 25 15.97 22.86 15.72
N ALA A 26 14.92 23.24 16.46
CA ALA A 26 15.04 23.66 17.86
C ALA A 26 15.51 22.52 18.78
N ALA A 27 15.19 21.27 18.45
CA ALA A 27 15.67 20.10 19.20
C ALA A 27 17.17 19.84 19.00
N GLY A 28 17.78 20.39 17.95
CA GLY A 28 19.19 20.22 17.61
C GLY A 28 19.44 19.30 16.41
N ALA A 29 18.45 19.06 15.55
CA ALA A 29 18.65 18.23 14.36
C ALA A 29 19.74 18.81 13.44
N GLU A 30 20.76 18.01 13.13
CA GLU A 30 21.86 18.40 12.27
C GLU A 30 21.51 18.13 10.79
N LEU A 31 20.75 19.02 10.18
CA LEU A 31 20.23 18.84 8.82
C LEU A 31 20.72 19.94 7.88
N GLU A 32 21.03 19.55 6.65
CA GLU A 32 21.16 20.48 5.52
C GLU A 32 19.95 20.26 4.59
N ILE A 33 19.14 21.29 4.37
CA ILE A 33 17.83 21.14 3.73
C ILE A 33 17.87 21.71 2.31
N ASP A 34 17.61 20.85 1.32
CA ASP A 34 17.27 21.26 -0.04
C ASP A 34 15.74 21.25 -0.19
N GLU A 35 15.11 22.41 -0.33
CA GLU A 35 13.66 22.51 -0.58
C GLU A 35 13.33 22.35 -2.06
N ILE A 36 12.27 21.59 -2.37
CA ILE A 36 11.74 21.40 -3.72
C ILE A 36 10.24 21.69 -3.78
N GLU A 37 9.75 22.08 -4.95
CA GLU A 37 8.32 22.21 -5.23
C GLU A 37 7.75 20.93 -5.86
N ILE A 38 6.60 20.49 -5.36
CA ILE A 38 5.85 19.33 -5.86
C ILE A 38 4.35 19.60 -5.76
N GLY A 39 3.53 18.76 -6.38
CA GLY A 39 2.09 18.73 -6.16
C GLY A 39 1.30 19.69 -7.06
N GLU A 40 0.18 20.20 -6.55
CA GLU A 40 -0.80 21.01 -7.27
C GLU A 40 -0.17 22.20 -8.01
N LYS A 41 0.72 22.94 -7.33
CA LYS A 41 1.43 24.08 -7.93
C LYS A 41 2.23 23.68 -9.19
N VAL A 42 2.83 22.50 -9.19
CA VAL A 42 3.63 21.99 -10.31
C VAL A 42 2.75 21.41 -11.42
N TYR A 43 1.60 20.80 -11.09
CA TYR A 43 0.62 20.43 -12.10
C TYR A 43 0.09 21.66 -12.85
N LEU A 44 -0.26 22.72 -12.12
CA LEU A 44 -0.78 23.96 -12.69
C LEU A 44 0.24 24.72 -13.55
N SER A 45 1.54 24.44 -13.42
CA SER A 45 2.58 25.01 -14.30
C SER A 45 2.72 24.27 -15.64
N GLY A 46 1.91 23.24 -15.89
CA GLY A 46 1.92 22.45 -17.11
C GLY A 46 2.75 21.18 -17.03
N ASN A 47 3.34 20.86 -15.88
CA ASN A 47 4.04 19.60 -15.67
C ASN A 47 3.07 18.52 -15.18
N THR A 48 2.71 17.62 -16.10
CA THR A 48 1.73 16.55 -15.85
C THR A 48 2.19 15.49 -14.83
N SER A 49 3.45 15.51 -14.41
CA SER A 49 3.97 14.59 -13.38
C SER A 49 3.93 15.17 -11.97
N GLY A 50 3.68 16.48 -11.82
CA GLY A 50 3.61 17.15 -10.51
C GLY A 50 4.97 17.31 -9.81
N ILE A 51 6.08 17.06 -10.53
CA ILE A 51 7.45 17.17 -10.02
C ILE A 51 8.43 17.42 -11.18
N SER A 52 9.44 18.27 -10.97
CA SER A 52 10.45 18.56 -12.01
C SER A 52 11.56 17.50 -12.06
N SER A 53 12.30 17.42 -13.18
CA SER A 53 13.49 16.56 -13.29
C SER A 53 14.60 16.97 -12.31
N GLU A 54 14.77 18.27 -12.09
CA GLU A 54 15.73 18.80 -11.12
C GLU A 54 15.37 18.35 -9.69
N SER A 55 14.08 18.38 -9.33
CA SER A 55 13.60 17.89 -8.04
C SER A 55 13.87 16.38 -7.87
N TRP A 56 13.72 15.59 -8.94
CA TRP A 56 14.11 14.16 -8.91
C TRP A 56 15.60 13.97 -8.65
N ASP A 57 16.45 14.76 -9.29
CA ASP A 57 17.90 14.67 -9.11
C ASP A 57 18.33 15.02 -7.68
N ILE A 58 17.68 16.03 -7.07
CA ILE A 58 17.88 16.39 -5.66
C ILE A 58 17.48 15.23 -4.73
N ILE A 59 16.29 14.64 -4.93
CA ILE A 59 15.84 13.49 -4.12
C ILE A 59 16.82 12.32 -4.24
N ARG A 60 17.22 11.98 -5.47
CA ARG A 60 18.14 10.86 -5.74
C ARG A 60 19.55 11.09 -5.23
N ARG A 61 20.00 12.35 -5.14
CA ARG A 61 21.28 12.72 -4.52
C ARG A 61 21.21 12.59 -3.00
N ASN A 62 20.15 13.14 -2.39
CA ASN A 62 20.05 13.28 -0.94
C ASN A 62 19.58 11.98 -0.25
N LYS A 63 18.85 11.11 -0.97
CA LYS A 63 18.30 9.81 -0.54
C LYS A 63 17.23 9.86 0.56
N ILE A 64 17.19 10.93 1.34
CA ILE A 64 16.25 11.16 2.42
C ILE A 64 15.28 12.26 2.00
N PHE A 65 13.99 11.95 2.01
CA PHE A 65 12.94 12.87 1.58
C PHE A 65 11.87 13.03 2.67
N LEU A 66 11.74 14.24 3.23
CA LEU A 66 10.66 14.59 4.13
C LEU A 66 9.62 15.41 3.36
N LYS A 67 8.40 14.91 3.24
CA LYS A 67 7.35 15.63 2.50
C LYS A 67 6.05 15.77 3.28
N ALA A 68 5.43 16.92 3.12
CA ALA A 68 4.06 17.14 3.50
C ALA A 68 3.08 16.51 2.48
N PRO A 69 1.78 16.45 2.81
CA PRO A 69 0.76 15.92 1.91
C PRO A 69 0.65 16.72 0.61
N ILE A 70 0.18 16.05 -0.44
CA ILE A 70 -0.07 16.65 -1.77
C ILE A 70 -1.49 16.33 -2.22
N THR A 71 -2.09 17.26 -2.95
CA THR A 71 -3.44 17.08 -3.51
C THR A 71 -3.34 16.24 -4.78
N THR A 72 -4.11 15.14 -4.84
CA THR A 72 -4.31 14.38 -6.08
C THR A 72 -5.68 14.73 -6.65
N PRO A 73 -5.80 15.23 -7.90
CA PRO A 73 -7.09 15.53 -8.51
C PRO A 73 -8.00 14.29 -8.57
N GLN A 74 -9.29 14.46 -8.23
CA GLN A 74 -10.28 13.37 -8.28
C GLN A 74 -10.85 13.22 -9.71
N GLY A 75 -11.02 11.98 -10.17
CA GLY A 75 -11.86 11.66 -11.33
C GLY A 75 -11.25 11.90 -12.73
N GLY A 76 -9.96 12.25 -12.83
CA GLY A 76 -9.23 12.32 -14.10
C GLY A 76 -8.03 13.28 -14.08
N GLY A 77 -7.19 13.19 -15.12
CA GLY A 77 -6.18 14.22 -15.43
C GLY A 77 -4.72 13.86 -15.12
N TYR A 78 -4.39 13.25 -13.97
CA TYR A 78 -3.00 13.01 -13.58
C TYR A 78 -2.83 11.76 -12.70
N LYS A 79 -1.69 11.05 -12.83
CA LYS A 79 -1.33 9.95 -11.93
C LYS A 79 -0.94 10.50 -10.56
N SER A 80 -1.25 9.79 -9.47
CA SER A 80 -0.87 10.23 -8.12
C SER A 80 0.66 10.33 -7.98
N LEU A 81 1.16 11.52 -7.61
CA LEU A 81 2.58 11.72 -7.37
C LEU A 81 3.08 10.94 -6.13
N ASN A 82 2.22 10.65 -5.14
CA ASN A 82 2.58 9.80 -4.00
C ASN A 82 2.96 8.39 -4.47
N VAL A 83 2.09 7.76 -5.27
CA VAL A 83 2.32 6.43 -5.84
C VAL A 83 3.53 6.44 -6.77
N THR A 84 3.64 7.48 -7.59
CA THR A 84 4.77 7.71 -8.50
C THR A 84 6.09 7.73 -7.71
N THR A 85 6.18 8.52 -6.64
CA THR A 85 7.38 8.64 -5.82
C THR A 85 7.79 7.34 -5.15
N ARG A 86 6.83 6.58 -4.63
CA ARG A 86 7.09 5.28 -4.01
C ARG A 86 7.67 4.29 -5.02
N LYS A 87 7.08 4.19 -6.21
CA LYS A 87 7.54 3.28 -7.27
C LYS A 87 8.87 3.69 -7.88
N PHE A 88 9.08 4.97 -8.19
CA PHE A 88 10.33 5.43 -8.82
C PHE A 88 11.54 5.32 -7.90
N LEU A 89 11.35 5.46 -6.59
CA LEU A 89 12.43 5.41 -5.60
C LEU A 89 12.61 4.03 -4.96
N GLY A 90 11.80 3.04 -5.34
CA GLY A 90 11.94 1.68 -4.82
C GLY A 90 11.46 1.52 -3.37
N LEU A 91 10.48 2.32 -2.93
CA LEU A 91 10.07 2.42 -1.51
C LEU A 91 9.03 1.35 -1.14
N TYR A 92 9.47 0.10 -1.11
CA TYR A 92 8.62 -1.08 -1.00
C TYR A 92 7.89 -1.26 0.34
N ALA A 93 8.40 -0.70 1.44
CA ALA A 93 7.80 -0.83 2.77
C ALA A 93 7.23 0.48 3.28
N ASN A 94 5.92 0.55 3.51
CA ASN A 94 5.27 1.67 4.19
C ASN A 94 4.95 1.27 5.64
N VAL A 95 5.65 1.87 6.60
CA VAL A 95 5.55 1.59 8.04
C VAL A 95 4.66 2.64 8.70
N ARG A 96 3.60 2.19 9.38
CA ARG A 96 2.58 3.03 10.02
C ARG A 96 2.33 2.58 11.47
N PRO A 97 3.07 3.13 12.44
CA PRO A 97 2.81 2.89 13.86
C PRO A 97 1.46 3.48 14.29
N CYS A 98 0.68 2.70 15.03
CA CYS A 98 -0.63 3.07 15.57
C CYS A 98 -0.68 2.73 17.06
N THR A 99 -0.33 3.71 17.89
CA THR A 99 -0.29 3.58 19.35
C THR A 99 -1.29 4.54 20.00
N SER A 100 -2.04 4.05 20.98
CA SER A 100 -2.97 4.87 21.76
C SER A 100 -2.27 5.78 22.74
N LEU A 101 -2.79 7.00 22.88
CA LEU A 101 -2.25 8.05 23.76
C LEU A 101 -3.22 8.34 24.93
N HIS A 102 -3.86 7.29 25.43
CA HIS A 102 -4.81 7.36 26.53
C HIS A 102 -4.10 7.74 27.85
N PRO A 103 -4.71 8.56 28.74
CA PRO A 103 -6.04 9.16 28.65
C PRO A 103 -6.13 10.51 27.92
N PHE A 104 -5.01 11.04 27.41
CA PHE A 104 -4.95 12.40 26.86
C PHE A 104 -5.64 12.52 25.50
N VAL A 105 -5.52 11.48 24.67
CA VAL A 105 -6.30 11.33 23.45
C VAL A 105 -7.38 10.27 23.66
N SER A 106 -8.62 10.65 23.35
CA SER A 106 -9.78 9.79 23.55
C SER A 106 -9.84 8.70 22.48
N THR A 107 -9.93 7.45 22.93
CA THR A 107 -10.05 6.25 22.10
C THR A 107 -10.90 5.21 22.82
N LYS A 108 -11.44 4.24 22.07
CA LYS A 108 -12.07 3.04 22.63
C LYS A 108 -11.07 1.96 23.02
N HIS A 109 -9.82 2.04 22.56
CA HIS A 109 -8.79 1.01 22.74
C HIS A 109 -7.58 1.62 23.45
N PRO A 110 -7.62 1.80 24.78
CA PRO A 110 -6.64 2.58 25.53
C PRO A 110 -5.23 1.98 25.56
N VAL A 111 -5.09 0.69 25.25
CA VAL A 111 -3.82 -0.06 25.32
C VAL A 111 -3.29 -0.50 23.95
N MET A 112 -3.94 -0.07 22.85
CA MET A 112 -3.51 -0.40 21.49
C MET A 112 -2.09 0.09 21.21
N ASP A 113 -1.23 -0.81 20.73
CA ASP A 113 0.14 -0.52 20.30
C ASP A 113 0.58 -1.48 19.19
N MET A 114 0.20 -1.15 17.96
CA MET A 114 0.48 -2.00 16.79
C MET A 114 1.16 -1.21 15.67
N VAL A 115 1.82 -1.91 14.75
CA VAL A 115 2.47 -1.32 13.59
C VAL A 115 2.01 -2.04 12.33
N ILE A 116 1.58 -1.27 11.34
CA ILE A 116 1.23 -1.83 10.02
C ILE A 116 2.41 -1.62 9.07
N VAL A 117 2.87 -2.72 8.48
CA VAL A 117 3.89 -2.79 7.43
C VAL A 117 3.18 -3.12 6.12
N ARG A 118 2.91 -2.09 5.34
CA ARG A 118 2.18 -2.16 4.07
C ARG A 118 3.16 -2.32 2.90
N GLU A 119 2.91 -3.29 2.03
CA GLU A 119 3.54 -3.38 0.70
C GLU A 119 3.16 -2.17 -0.14
N ASN A 120 4.10 -1.56 -0.87
CA ASN A 120 3.96 -0.19 -1.34
C ASN A 120 4.33 0.05 -2.81
N GLU A 121 4.63 -1.00 -3.58
CA GLU A 121 5.07 -0.93 -4.98
C GLU A 121 4.11 -1.62 -5.96
N GLU A 122 3.36 -2.64 -5.53
CA GLU A 122 2.55 -3.51 -6.40
C GLU A 122 1.04 -3.42 -6.09
N ASP A 123 0.30 -4.51 -6.31
CA ASP A 123 -1.14 -4.65 -6.12
C ASP A 123 -1.97 -3.69 -7.02
N LEU A 124 -3.27 -3.56 -6.73
CA LEU A 124 -4.21 -2.70 -7.46
C LEU A 124 -3.81 -1.22 -7.51
N TYR A 125 -2.96 -0.77 -6.58
CA TYR A 125 -2.37 0.57 -6.57
C TYR A 125 -1.43 0.84 -7.76
N ALA A 126 -1.11 -0.18 -8.57
CA ALA A 126 -0.46 0.03 -9.86
C ALA A 126 -1.31 0.83 -10.86
N GLY A 127 -2.64 0.86 -10.71
CA GLY A 127 -3.52 1.64 -11.58
C GLY A 127 -3.42 1.23 -13.05
N ILE A 128 -3.23 -0.07 -13.30
CA ILE A 128 -3.18 -0.63 -14.65
C ILE A 128 -4.60 -1.02 -15.04
N GLU A 129 -5.29 -0.06 -15.64
CA GLU A 129 -6.72 -0.13 -15.94
C GLU A 129 -6.97 -0.12 -17.45
N HIS A 130 -7.94 -0.93 -17.89
CA HIS A 130 -8.32 -1.06 -19.29
C HIS A 130 -9.84 -1.20 -19.40
N GLN A 131 -10.47 -0.35 -20.19
CA GLN A 131 -11.84 -0.57 -20.61
C GLN A 131 -11.86 -1.78 -21.57
N GLN A 132 -12.60 -2.82 -21.22
CA GLN A 132 -12.70 -4.06 -22.00
C GLN A 132 -13.85 -3.98 -23.00
N THR A 133 -14.97 -3.40 -22.60
CA THR A 133 -16.20 -3.23 -23.39
C THR A 133 -16.89 -1.91 -23.03
N ASP A 134 -18.10 -1.66 -23.54
CA ASP A 134 -18.89 -0.49 -23.16
C ASP A 134 -19.32 -0.55 -21.68
N GLU A 135 -19.50 -1.76 -21.12
CA GLU A 135 -20.00 -1.96 -19.75
C GLU A 135 -18.92 -2.40 -18.74
N VAL A 136 -17.75 -2.86 -19.19
CA VAL A 136 -16.75 -3.51 -18.32
C VAL A 136 -15.39 -2.85 -18.37
N ILE A 137 -14.90 -2.45 -17.18
CA ILE A 137 -13.56 -1.90 -16.96
C ILE A 137 -12.79 -2.86 -16.04
N GLN A 138 -11.55 -3.16 -16.41
CA GLN A 138 -10.68 -4.08 -15.68
C GLN A 138 -9.52 -3.31 -15.03
N CYS A 139 -9.20 -3.64 -13.77
CA CYS A 139 -7.96 -3.27 -13.10
C CYS A 139 -7.12 -4.53 -12.81
N LEU A 140 -5.81 -4.46 -13.09
CA LEU A 140 -4.90 -5.59 -12.83
C LEU A 140 -4.33 -5.54 -11.41
N LYS A 141 -4.46 -6.66 -10.69
CA LYS A 141 -3.74 -6.94 -9.45
C LYS A 141 -2.50 -7.77 -9.75
N LEU A 142 -1.32 -7.17 -9.57
CA LEU A 142 -0.03 -7.84 -9.72
C LEU A 142 0.58 -8.04 -8.34
N ILE A 143 1.01 -9.26 -8.04
CA ILE A 143 1.73 -9.61 -6.81
C ILE A 143 2.91 -10.47 -7.23
N SER A 144 4.12 -10.03 -6.90
CA SER A 144 5.36 -10.73 -7.24
C SER A 144 6.02 -11.36 -6.02
N ARG A 145 6.65 -12.52 -6.22
CA ARG A 145 7.47 -13.16 -5.18
C ARG A 145 8.56 -12.25 -4.60
N PRO A 146 9.37 -11.51 -5.40
CA PRO A 146 10.37 -10.60 -4.83
C PRO A 146 9.75 -9.47 -4.00
N GLY A 147 8.60 -8.91 -4.42
CA GLY A 147 7.88 -7.91 -3.63
C GLY A 147 7.40 -8.47 -2.30
N CYS A 148 6.74 -9.65 -2.33
CA CYS A 148 6.32 -10.36 -1.12
C CYS A 148 7.50 -10.63 -0.17
N GLU A 149 8.61 -11.14 -0.69
CA GLU A 149 9.76 -11.49 0.16
C GLU A 149 10.37 -10.26 0.82
N LYS A 150 10.52 -9.15 0.07
CA LYS A 150 11.04 -7.89 0.61
C LYS A 150 10.19 -7.36 1.76
N ILE A 151 8.87 -7.27 1.56
CA ILE A 151 7.99 -6.68 2.57
C ILE A 151 7.80 -7.58 3.79
N VAL A 152 7.64 -8.88 3.59
CA VAL A 152 7.51 -9.86 4.68
C VAL A 152 8.77 -9.88 5.52
N ARG A 153 9.94 -9.98 4.88
CA ARG A 153 11.22 -9.99 5.59
C ARG A 153 11.46 -8.69 6.34
N TYR A 154 11.12 -7.55 5.72
CA TYR A 154 11.16 -6.26 6.40
C TYR A 154 10.29 -6.26 7.67
N ALA A 155 9.08 -6.83 7.63
CA ALA A 155 8.19 -6.89 8.79
C ALA A 155 8.81 -7.70 9.96
N PHE A 156 9.41 -8.85 9.66
CA PHE A 156 10.10 -9.67 10.67
C PHE A 156 11.35 -9.00 11.24
N GLU A 157 12.18 -8.39 10.40
CA GLU A 157 13.36 -7.65 10.85
C GLU A 157 12.99 -6.40 11.63
N TYR A 158 11.91 -5.70 11.23
CA TYR A 158 11.34 -4.60 12.00
C TYR A 158 10.89 -5.09 13.38
N ALA A 159 10.15 -6.20 13.43
CA ALA A 159 9.69 -6.76 14.69
C ALA A 159 10.86 -7.10 15.61
N LYS A 160 11.90 -7.76 15.08
CA LYS A 160 13.13 -8.08 15.80
C LYS A 160 13.84 -6.84 16.34
N GLN A 161 14.09 -5.85 15.48
CA GLN A 161 14.81 -4.63 15.83
C GLN A 161 14.05 -3.80 16.87
N GLN A 162 12.73 -3.73 16.75
CA GLN A 162 11.86 -2.98 17.65
C GLN A 162 11.40 -3.81 18.86
N ASN A 163 12.00 -4.98 19.09
CA ASN A 163 11.67 -5.90 20.18
C ASN A 163 10.19 -6.32 20.26
N ARG A 164 9.46 -6.23 19.13
CA ARG A 164 8.11 -6.78 18.98
C ARG A 164 8.16 -8.30 19.00
N LYS A 165 7.03 -8.92 19.35
CA LYS A 165 6.93 -10.36 19.64
C LYS A 165 6.15 -11.13 18.60
N LYS A 166 5.27 -10.46 17.85
CA LYS A 166 4.41 -11.11 16.87
C LYS A 166 4.36 -10.38 15.53
N VAL A 167 4.35 -11.15 14.44
CA VAL A 167 4.06 -10.66 13.09
C VAL A 167 2.85 -11.41 12.54
N THR A 168 1.80 -10.68 12.17
CA THR A 168 0.56 -11.24 11.63
C THR A 168 0.40 -10.87 10.16
N CYS A 169 0.11 -11.85 9.30
CA CYS A 169 -0.12 -11.64 7.87
C CYS A 169 -1.63 -11.53 7.56
N PHE A 170 -2.07 -10.45 6.91
CA PHE A 170 -3.44 -10.37 6.40
C PHE A 170 -3.49 -10.53 4.87
N SER A 171 -4.32 -11.45 4.38
CA SER A 171 -4.57 -11.63 2.95
C SER A 171 -6.00 -12.13 2.66
N LYS A 172 -6.39 -12.26 1.40
CA LYS A 172 -7.67 -12.86 0.97
C LYS A 172 -7.45 -14.09 0.10
N ASP A 173 -6.48 -14.93 0.47
CA ASP A 173 -6.05 -16.12 -0.27
C ASP A 173 -7.15 -17.21 -0.40
N ASN A 174 -8.16 -17.19 0.47
CA ASN A 174 -9.35 -18.03 0.32
C ASN A 174 -10.11 -17.76 -0.98
N ILE A 175 -10.12 -16.50 -1.45
CA ILE A 175 -10.71 -16.07 -2.73
C ILE A 175 -9.63 -15.94 -3.81
N MET A 176 -8.59 -15.14 -3.56
CA MET A 176 -7.50 -14.85 -4.49
C MET A 176 -6.33 -15.83 -4.31
N LYS A 177 -6.58 -17.08 -4.69
CA LYS A 177 -5.68 -18.21 -4.45
C LYS A 177 -4.27 -18.07 -5.07
N GLN A 178 -4.14 -17.32 -6.16
CA GLN A 178 -2.86 -17.15 -6.87
C GLN A 178 -2.09 -15.93 -6.34
N THR A 179 -2.71 -14.75 -6.30
CA THR A 179 -2.03 -13.50 -5.88
C THR A 179 -1.82 -13.47 -4.36
N ASP A 180 -2.90 -13.50 -3.59
CA ASP A 180 -2.84 -13.44 -2.13
C ASP A 180 -2.30 -14.75 -1.55
N GLY A 181 -2.53 -15.86 -2.27
CA GLY A 181 -1.90 -17.14 -1.95
C GLY A 181 -0.38 -17.12 -2.07
N LEU A 182 0.18 -16.46 -3.10
CA LEU A 182 1.63 -16.27 -3.19
C LEU A 182 2.16 -15.42 -2.02
N PHE A 183 1.45 -14.35 -1.65
CA PHE A 183 1.83 -13.52 -0.50
C PHE A 183 1.87 -14.34 0.81
N HIS A 184 0.83 -15.15 1.06
CA HIS A 184 0.77 -16.02 2.24
C HIS A 184 1.80 -17.15 2.18
N GLU A 185 2.05 -17.78 1.03
CA GLU A 185 3.11 -18.76 0.85
C GLU A 185 4.47 -18.19 1.25
N VAL A 186 4.82 -17.01 0.72
CA VAL A 186 6.08 -16.34 1.04
C VAL A 186 6.14 -15.96 2.52
N PHE A 187 5.04 -15.51 3.13
CA PHE A 187 4.98 -15.27 4.57
C PHE A 187 5.39 -16.51 5.38
N ASN A 188 4.81 -17.67 5.07
CA ASN A 188 5.12 -18.93 5.75
C ASN A 188 6.54 -19.43 5.49
N GLU A 189 7.13 -19.13 4.33
CA GLU A 189 8.54 -19.44 4.06
C GLU A 189 9.47 -18.60 4.94
N ILE A 190 9.27 -17.29 4.98
CA ILE A 190 10.14 -16.36 5.70
C ILE A 190 9.98 -16.51 7.21
N ALA A 191 8.76 -16.75 7.71
CA ALA A 191 8.50 -16.94 9.14
C ALA A 191 9.37 -18.04 9.77
N LYS A 192 9.74 -19.08 9.00
CA LYS A 192 10.62 -20.17 9.46
C LYS A 192 12.04 -19.71 9.75
N GLU A 193 12.47 -18.60 9.18
CA GLU A 193 13.78 -18.00 9.42
C GLU A 193 13.84 -17.20 10.74
N TYR A 194 12.68 -16.92 11.36
CA TYR A 194 12.53 -16.15 12.60
C TYR A 194 11.76 -16.94 13.68
N PRO A 195 12.29 -18.09 14.14
CA PRO A 195 11.59 -18.96 15.10
C PRO A 195 11.33 -18.30 16.47
N GLU A 196 12.00 -17.19 16.77
CA GLU A 196 11.80 -16.40 17.99
C GLU A 196 10.61 -15.42 17.93
N ILE A 197 10.00 -15.24 16.75
CA ILE A 197 8.87 -14.33 16.53
C ILE A 197 7.60 -15.16 16.31
N GLU A 198 6.59 -14.93 17.15
CA GLU A 198 5.27 -15.52 16.94
C GLU A 198 4.71 -15.04 15.60
N ASN A 199 4.08 -15.94 14.85
CA ASN A 199 3.48 -15.59 13.57
C ASN A 199 2.16 -16.31 13.34
N GLU A 200 1.26 -15.62 12.66
CA GLU A 200 -0.06 -16.11 12.34
C GLU A 200 -0.57 -15.45 11.05
N HIS A 201 -1.64 -16.01 10.48
CA HIS A 201 -2.30 -15.51 9.30
C HIS A 201 -3.79 -15.32 9.56
N TRP A 202 -4.35 -14.23 9.04
CA TRP A 202 -5.77 -13.93 9.08
C TRP A 202 -6.29 -13.58 7.69
N ILE A 203 -7.54 -13.97 7.43
CA ILE A 203 -8.26 -13.43 6.29
C ILE A 203 -8.60 -11.96 6.58
N VAL A 204 -8.33 -11.08 5.62
CA VAL A 204 -8.35 -9.62 5.80
C VAL A 204 -9.66 -9.06 6.34
N ASP A 205 -10.81 -9.66 6.05
CA ASP A 205 -12.11 -9.20 6.55
C ASP A 205 -12.28 -9.43 8.05
N ILE A 206 -12.02 -10.65 8.52
CA ILE A 206 -12.06 -10.95 9.96
C ILE A 206 -10.88 -10.30 10.70
N GLY A 207 -9.72 -10.20 10.06
CA GLY A 207 -8.58 -9.43 10.59
C GLY A 207 -8.92 -7.95 10.80
N ALA A 208 -9.55 -7.30 9.82
CA ALA A 208 -10.02 -5.91 9.95
C ALA A 208 -11.06 -5.75 11.08
N ALA A 209 -12.02 -6.67 11.17
CA ALA A 209 -13.00 -6.67 12.26
C ALA A 209 -12.30 -6.79 13.63
N LYS A 210 -11.26 -7.61 13.73
CA LYS A 210 -10.48 -7.77 14.95
C LYS A 210 -9.62 -6.55 15.29
N VAL A 211 -9.03 -5.88 14.30
CA VAL A 211 -8.35 -4.58 14.51
C VAL A 211 -9.34 -3.54 15.07
N ALA A 212 -10.60 -3.58 14.67
CA ALA A 212 -11.62 -2.66 15.19
C ALA A 212 -12.18 -3.04 16.58
N ASP A 213 -12.06 -4.31 16.99
CA ASP A 213 -12.67 -4.88 18.20
C ASP A 213 -11.62 -5.08 19.32
N THR A 214 -10.57 -5.84 19.04
CA THR A 214 -9.48 -6.19 19.97
C THR A 214 -8.10 -5.97 19.33
N PRO A 215 -7.74 -4.73 18.95
CA PRO A 215 -6.46 -4.43 18.32
C PRO A 215 -5.23 -4.78 19.17
N GLU A 216 -5.36 -4.87 20.49
CA GLU A 216 -4.30 -5.30 21.41
C GLU A 216 -3.84 -6.75 21.21
N ASP A 217 -4.63 -7.56 20.47
CA ASP A 217 -4.20 -8.89 20.05
C ASP A 217 -3.10 -8.82 18.98
N PHE A 218 -2.90 -7.68 18.30
CA PHE A 218 -1.91 -7.53 17.24
C PHE A 218 -0.69 -6.72 17.67
N ASP A 219 0.44 -7.03 17.05
CA ASP A 219 1.71 -6.34 17.27
C ASP A 219 2.21 -5.74 15.94
N VAL A 220 2.90 -6.51 15.09
CA VAL A 220 3.21 -6.10 13.71
C VAL A 220 2.25 -6.78 12.74
N ILE A 221 1.62 -6.03 11.83
CA ILE A 221 0.77 -6.59 10.77
C ILE A 221 1.39 -6.30 9.41
N VAL A 222 1.55 -7.33 8.57
CA VAL A 222 2.07 -7.22 7.21
C VAL A 222 1.00 -7.54 6.16
N MET A 223 0.92 -6.72 5.12
CA MET A 223 -0.21 -6.72 4.18
C MET A 223 0.15 -6.32 2.74
N PRO A 224 -0.55 -6.84 1.71
CA PRO A 224 -0.56 -6.25 0.37
C PRO A 224 -1.08 -4.80 0.35
N ASN A 225 -0.72 -4.05 -0.69
CA ASN A 225 -0.89 -2.60 -0.77
C ASN A 225 -2.29 -2.07 -0.45
N LEU A 226 -3.33 -2.53 -1.16
CA LEU A 226 -4.68 -1.96 -1.02
C LEU A 226 -5.25 -2.21 0.38
N TYR A 227 -4.99 -3.39 0.95
CA TYR A 227 -5.50 -3.69 2.27
C TYR A 227 -4.75 -2.94 3.36
N GLY A 228 -3.41 -2.86 3.23
CA GLY A 228 -2.58 -2.10 4.15
C GLY A 228 -2.96 -0.63 4.19
N ASP A 229 -3.34 -0.04 3.05
CA ASP A 229 -3.88 1.32 2.97
C ASP A 229 -5.14 1.49 3.83
N ILE A 230 -6.18 0.72 3.52
CA ILE A 230 -7.49 0.83 4.17
C ILE A 230 -7.39 0.59 5.68
N ILE A 231 -6.73 -0.50 6.09
CA ILE A 231 -6.69 -0.89 7.51
C ILE A 231 -5.82 0.06 8.32
N SER A 232 -4.74 0.61 7.75
CA SER A 232 -3.90 1.55 8.51
C SER A 232 -4.53 2.92 8.70
N ASP A 233 -5.34 3.39 7.76
CA ASP A 233 -6.17 4.59 7.96
C ASP A 233 -7.23 4.37 9.05
N ILE A 234 -7.85 3.18 9.08
CA ILE A 234 -8.77 2.78 10.15
C ILE A 234 -8.03 2.75 11.50
N ALA A 235 -6.88 2.08 11.58
CA ALA A 235 -6.10 1.96 12.81
C ALA A 235 -5.63 3.33 13.34
N ALA A 236 -5.17 4.21 12.45
CA ALA A 236 -4.79 5.58 12.79
C ALA A 236 -5.98 6.42 13.30
N GLN A 237 -7.17 6.21 12.75
CA GLN A 237 -8.36 6.91 13.25
C GLN A 237 -8.82 6.37 14.61
N ILE A 238 -8.65 5.07 14.86
CA ILE A 238 -9.02 4.42 16.14
C ILE A 238 -8.14 4.91 17.30
N THR A 239 -6.87 5.24 17.07
CA THR A 239 -5.98 5.80 18.12
C THR A 239 -6.36 7.22 18.52
N GLY A 240 -7.25 7.88 17.76
CA GLY A 240 -7.96 9.09 18.17
C GLY A 240 -8.04 10.16 17.08
N SER A 241 -7.07 10.21 16.17
CA SER A 241 -7.07 11.13 15.02
C SER A 241 -6.02 10.70 14.00
N VAL A 242 -6.41 10.61 12.73
CA VAL A 242 -5.46 10.43 11.62
C VAL A 242 -4.41 11.55 11.56
N GLY A 243 -4.71 12.73 12.13
CA GLY A 243 -3.79 13.86 12.25
C GLY A 243 -2.58 13.62 13.15
N LEU A 244 -2.60 12.53 13.94
CA LEU A 244 -1.48 12.12 14.81
C LEU A 244 -0.52 11.15 14.12
N ALA A 245 -0.92 10.55 12.99
CA ALA A 245 -0.24 9.40 12.46
C ALA A 245 0.82 9.76 11.40
N GLY A 246 2.06 9.36 11.68
CA GLY A 246 3.19 9.44 10.75
C GLY A 246 3.42 8.14 10.00
N SER A 247 4.21 8.20 8.93
CA SER A 247 4.63 7.03 8.18
C SER A 247 6.04 7.17 7.62
N ALA A 248 6.68 6.01 7.39
CA ALA A 248 7.94 5.91 6.69
C ALA A 248 7.81 4.97 5.49
N ASN A 249 8.20 5.45 4.31
CA ASN A 249 8.30 4.68 3.09
C ASN A 249 9.78 4.34 2.88
N ILE A 250 10.15 3.08 3.06
CA ILE A 250 11.53 2.60 3.07
C ILE A 250 11.81 1.83 1.79
N GLY A 251 12.93 2.17 1.14
CA GLY A 251 13.50 1.44 0.03
C GLY A 251 14.96 1.04 0.29
N GLU A 252 15.58 0.37 -0.67
CA GLU A 252 17.01 -0.02 -0.55
C GLU A 252 17.96 1.18 -0.63
N GLU A 253 17.61 2.18 -1.43
CA GLU A 253 18.48 3.32 -1.75
C GLU A 253 17.97 4.63 -1.17
N CYS A 254 16.64 4.83 -1.16
CA CYS A 254 16.00 6.06 -0.72
C CYS A 254 14.96 5.75 0.37
N SER A 255 14.64 6.77 1.16
CA SER A 255 13.60 6.73 2.18
C SER A 255 12.79 8.02 2.14
N MET A 256 11.47 7.91 2.25
CA MET A 256 10.53 9.03 2.29
C MET A 256 9.67 9.02 3.54
N PHE A 257 9.57 10.14 4.23
CA PHE A 257 8.85 10.30 5.48
C PHE A 257 7.72 11.32 5.29
N GLU A 258 6.53 10.98 5.77
CA GLU A 258 5.32 11.78 5.55
C GLU A 258 4.28 11.49 6.65
N ALA A 259 3.28 12.37 6.77
CA ALA A 259 2.06 12.03 7.51
C ALA A 259 1.21 11.01 6.71
N ILE A 260 0.32 10.28 7.39
CA ILE A 260 -0.66 9.41 6.71
C ILE A 260 -1.73 10.23 5.99
N HIS A 261 -2.19 11.32 6.60
CA HIS A 261 -3.32 12.10 6.11
C HIS A 261 -3.04 12.89 4.81
N GLY A 262 -4.12 13.28 4.11
CA GLY A 262 -4.06 14.11 2.90
C GLY A 262 -3.87 15.61 3.15
N SER A 263 -4.04 16.42 2.09
CA SER A 263 -3.82 17.88 2.10
C SER A 263 -4.89 18.70 2.81
N ALA A 264 -6.04 18.10 3.16
CA ALA A 264 -7.12 18.74 3.94
C ALA A 264 -7.44 20.19 3.50
N PRO A 265 -7.81 20.44 2.23
CA PRO A 265 -7.92 21.78 1.66
C PRO A 265 -8.93 22.69 2.38
N THR A 266 -9.92 22.11 3.07
CA THR A 266 -10.96 22.84 3.80
C THR A 266 -10.44 23.62 5.03
N ILE A 267 -9.27 23.26 5.55
CA ILE A 267 -8.65 23.88 6.73
C ILE A 267 -7.28 24.50 6.44
N ALA A 268 -6.86 24.53 5.17
CA ALA A 268 -5.60 25.13 4.74
C ALA A 268 -5.55 26.63 5.05
N GLY A 269 -4.43 27.09 5.60
CA GLY A 269 -4.17 28.50 5.94
C GLY A 269 -4.88 29.01 7.19
N GLN A 270 -5.54 28.13 7.95
CA GLN A 270 -6.35 28.53 9.10
C GLN A 270 -5.63 28.39 10.45
N ASN A 271 -4.38 27.90 10.46
CA ASN A 271 -3.63 27.61 11.70
C ASN A 271 -4.37 26.66 12.65
N VAL A 272 -5.13 25.70 12.14
CA VAL A 272 -5.88 24.71 12.95
C VAL A 272 -5.44 23.26 12.72
N ALA A 273 -4.56 23.02 11.75
CA ALA A 273 -4.06 21.70 11.43
C ALA A 273 -3.17 21.15 12.54
N ASN A 274 -3.29 19.85 12.83
CA ASN A 274 -2.41 19.17 13.76
C ASN A 274 -1.09 18.78 13.06
N PRO A 275 0.08 19.30 13.47
CA PRO A 275 1.35 18.95 12.81
C PRO A 275 1.91 17.60 13.28
N SER A 276 1.25 16.93 14.23
CA SER A 276 1.76 15.72 14.87
C SER A 276 2.06 14.59 13.88
N GLY A 277 1.21 14.33 12.90
CA GLY A 277 1.44 13.26 11.93
C GLY A 277 2.73 13.45 11.12
N LEU A 278 3.00 14.66 10.65
CA LEU A 278 4.25 14.96 9.94
C LEU A 278 5.45 14.99 10.90
N LEU A 279 5.26 15.48 12.13
CA LEU A 279 6.28 15.43 13.17
C LEU A 279 6.69 13.98 13.48
N GLN A 280 5.73 13.06 13.59
CA GLN A 280 5.99 11.63 13.77
C GLN A 280 6.77 11.05 12.59
N GLY A 281 6.43 11.41 11.35
CA GLY A 281 7.24 11.09 10.17
C GLY A 281 8.68 11.61 10.27
N ALA A 282 8.87 12.85 10.74
CA ALA A 282 10.19 13.43 10.96
C ALA A 282 10.99 12.76 12.11
N VAL A 283 10.32 12.32 13.18
CA VAL A 283 10.94 11.51 14.25
C VAL A 283 11.43 10.18 13.69
N MET A 284 10.61 9.49 12.86
CA MET A 284 11.03 8.28 12.14
C MET A 284 12.22 8.55 11.21
N MET A 285 12.25 9.70 10.53
CA MET A 285 13.38 10.13 9.70
C MET A 285 14.65 10.31 10.52
N LEU A 286 14.58 11.02 11.64
CA LEU A 286 15.74 11.28 12.51
C LEU A 286 16.32 9.97 13.05
N ASN A 287 15.47 9.02 13.45
CA ASN A 287 15.88 7.67 13.81
C ASN A 287 16.59 6.97 12.64
N HIS A 288 16.00 7.00 11.45
CA HIS A 288 16.55 6.36 10.26
C HIS A 288 17.94 6.90 9.86
N ILE A 289 18.19 8.21 10.02
CA ILE A 289 19.49 8.82 9.69
C ILE A 289 20.49 8.80 10.85
N GLY A 290 20.16 8.13 11.96
CA GLY A 290 21.05 7.92 13.10
C GLY A 290 21.04 9.03 14.16
N GLN A 291 20.14 10.00 14.07
CA GLN A 291 19.98 11.08 15.07
C GLN A 291 18.94 10.69 16.14
N THR A 292 19.12 9.53 16.77
CA THR A 292 18.16 8.94 17.71
C THR A 292 17.96 9.74 18.98
N GLU A 293 19.02 10.38 19.51
CA GLU A 293 18.90 11.25 20.70
C GLU A 293 18.01 12.46 20.44
N VAL A 294 18.13 13.07 19.26
CA VAL A 294 17.29 14.20 18.84
C VAL A 294 15.85 13.72 18.66
N ALA A 295 15.65 12.58 18.01
CA ALA A 295 14.33 11.97 17.84
C ALA A 295 13.66 11.66 19.18
N GLU A 296 14.40 11.08 20.13
CA GLU A 296 13.93 10.75 21.48
C GLU A 296 13.50 12.01 22.24
N LYS A 297 14.34 13.05 22.20
CA LYS A 297 14.06 14.35 22.81
C LYS A 297 12.78 14.99 22.25
N ILE A 298 12.58 14.95 20.93
CA ILE A 298 11.36 15.46 20.30
C ILE A 298 10.15 14.64 20.72
N GLN A 299 10.26 13.31 20.68
CA GLN A 299 9.16 12.41 20.97
C GLN A 299 8.66 12.59 22.41
N ASN A 300 9.58 12.63 23.38
CA ASN A 300 9.23 12.82 24.79
C ASN A 300 8.65 14.23 25.05
N ALA A 301 9.16 15.27 24.38
CA ALA A 301 8.59 16.62 24.45
C ALA A 301 7.17 16.69 23.87
N TRP A 302 6.92 15.99 22.76
CA TRP A 302 5.58 15.90 22.18
C TRP A 302 4.60 15.15 23.08
N LEU A 303 4.99 13.99 23.63
CA LEU A 303 4.20 13.25 24.61
C LEU A 303 3.89 14.12 25.84
N LYS A 304 4.89 14.82 26.37
CA LYS A 304 4.74 15.76 27.48
C LYS A 304 3.73 16.86 27.17
N THR A 305 3.75 17.40 25.95
CA THR A 305 2.81 18.45 25.50
C THR A 305 1.36 17.96 25.47
N LEU A 306 1.13 16.73 24.99
CA LEU A 306 -0.19 16.10 25.05
C LEU A 306 -0.62 15.85 26.50
N GLU A 307 0.28 15.37 27.34
CA GLU A 307 0.03 15.14 28.77
C GLU A 307 -0.31 16.44 29.54
N ASP A 308 0.29 17.56 29.14
CA ASP A 308 -0.05 18.87 29.68
C ASP A 308 -1.46 19.35 29.28
N GLY A 309 -2.11 18.67 28.32
CA GLY A 309 -3.43 18.96 27.81
C GLY A 309 -3.45 20.10 26.80
N ILE A 310 -2.32 20.36 26.13
CA ILE A 310 -2.20 21.35 25.07
C ILE A 310 -2.50 20.64 23.75
N HIS A 311 -3.67 20.89 23.18
CA HIS A 311 -4.23 20.10 22.09
C HIS A 311 -4.69 20.96 20.91
N THR A 312 -4.51 20.45 19.71
CA THR A 312 -5.10 21.01 18.48
C THR A 312 -6.58 20.62 18.36
N GLN A 313 -7.29 21.26 17.42
CA GLN A 313 -8.73 21.15 17.30
C GLN A 313 -9.26 19.73 17.14
N ASP A 314 -8.54 18.87 16.44
CA ASP A 314 -8.93 17.49 16.11
C ASP A 314 -8.99 16.55 17.32
N ILE A 315 -8.17 16.80 18.35
CA ILE A 315 -8.10 15.97 19.57
C ILE A 315 -8.57 16.70 20.84
N TYR A 316 -8.88 18.01 20.74
CA TYR A 316 -9.35 18.80 21.87
C TYR A 316 -10.69 18.29 22.39
N LYS A 317 -10.75 18.02 23.70
CA LYS A 317 -11.96 17.73 24.47
C LYS A 317 -11.87 18.39 25.83
N GLU A 318 -12.91 19.12 26.24
CA GLU A 318 -12.95 19.82 27.54
C GLU A 318 -12.66 18.90 28.73
N SER A 319 -13.00 17.61 28.63
CA SER A 319 -12.76 16.62 29.68
C SER A 319 -11.30 16.23 29.87
N THR A 320 -10.46 16.32 28.84
CA THR A 320 -9.06 15.84 28.86
C THR A 320 -8.03 16.89 28.45
N SER A 321 -8.49 18.05 27.96
CA SER A 321 -7.63 19.11 27.41
C SER A 321 -7.70 20.35 28.30
N LYS A 322 -6.57 20.99 28.52
CA LYS A 322 -6.48 22.26 29.26
C LYS A 322 -6.49 23.47 28.32
N GLN A 323 -5.93 23.33 27.12
CA GLN A 323 -5.80 24.42 26.17
C GLN A 323 -6.01 23.93 24.74
N LYS A 324 -6.86 24.64 23.99
CA LYS A 324 -6.97 24.49 22.53
C LYS A 324 -5.98 25.44 21.87
N VAL A 325 -5.10 24.92 21.01
CA VAL A 325 -4.07 25.70 20.31
C VAL A 325 -4.14 25.51 18.80
N GLY A 326 -3.59 26.46 18.05
CA GLY A 326 -3.36 26.34 16.62
C GLY A 326 -2.07 25.58 16.30
N THR A 327 -1.79 25.41 15.00
CA THR A 327 -0.63 24.67 14.49
C THR A 327 0.70 25.24 15.02
N LYS A 328 0.86 26.57 14.95
CA LYS A 328 2.09 27.27 15.37
C LYS A 328 2.28 27.21 16.88
N GLU A 329 1.22 27.46 17.63
CA GLU A 329 1.25 27.49 19.09
C GLU A 329 1.47 26.08 19.67
N PHE A 330 0.96 25.04 19.01
CA PHE A 330 1.28 23.66 19.36
C PHE A 330 2.78 23.37 19.18
N ALA A 331 3.37 23.82 18.07
CA ALA A 331 4.81 23.68 17.84
C ALA A 331 5.65 24.40 18.90
N ASP A 332 5.24 25.61 19.30
CA ASP A 332 5.89 26.36 20.38
C ASP A 332 5.81 25.65 21.73
N ALA A 333 4.67 25.04 22.03
CA ALA A 333 4.50 24.24 23.24
C ALA A 333 5.42 23.01 23.25
N VAL A 334 5.54 22.29 22.13
CA VAL A 334 6.48 21.16 21.99
C VAL A 334 7.92 21.63 22.18
N ILE A 335 8.29 22.77 21.61
CA ILE A 335 9.64 23.36 21.77
C ILE A 335 9.92 23.73 23.23
N ALA A 336 8.95 24.32 23.93
CA ALA A 336 9.08 24.66 25.35
C ALA A 336 9.25 23.43 26.25
N ASN A 337 8.76 22.27 25.80
CA ASN A 337 8.88 20.99 26.49
C ASN A 337 10.11 20.16 26.09
N LEU A 338 11.00 20.68 25.22
CA LEU A 338 12.24 19.99 24.87
C LEU A 338 13.12 19.75 26.11
N GLY A 339 13.48 18.48 26.34
CA GLY A 339 14.24 18.04 27.51
C GLY A 339 13.38 17.74 28.74
N GLN A 340 12.06 17.86 28.63
CA GLN A 340 11.10 17.36 29.61
C GLN A 340 10.58 15.97 29.19
N GLU A 341 10.10 15.22 30.16
CA GLU A 341 9.59 13.86 29.98
C GLU A 341 8.11 13.78 30.39
N PRO A 342 7.29 12.96 29.71
CA PRO A 342 5.94 12.65 30.18
C PRO A 342 6.00 11.89 31.52
N SER A 343 4.98 12.08 32.36
CA SER A 343 4.88 11.39 33.67
C SER A 343 3.86 10.25 33.67
N GLN A 344 2.91 10.26 32.73
CA GLN A 344 1.86 9.25 32.60
C GLN A 344 1.96 8.50 31.27
N LEU A 345 2.25 9.19 30.16
CA LEU A 345 2.51 8.51 28.89
C LEU A 345 3.85 7.76 28.98
N LYS A 346 3.93 6.60 28.33
CA LYS A 346 5.13 5.76 28.33
C LYS A 346 6.30 6.53 27.72
N LEU A 347 7.36 6.70 28.49
CA LEU A 347 8.63 7.27 28.02
C LEU A 347 9.15 6.45 26.83
N VAL A 348 9.61 7.15 25.80
CA VAL A 348 10.23 6.51 24.64
C VAL A 348 11.74 6.56 24.81
N SER A 349 12.39 5.43 24.51
CA SER A 349 13.84 5.39 24.29
C SER A 349 14.15 4.66 23.00
N TYR A 350 15.00 5.27 22.17
CA TYR A 350 15.44 4.70 20.89
C TYR A 350 16.82 4.02 20.99
N ALA A 351 17.22 3.61 22.20
CA ALA A 351 18.50 2.94 22.44
C ALA A 351 18.72 1.74 21.50
N ASN A 352 19.92 1.70 20.88
CA ASN A 352 20.45 0.67 19.98
C ASN A 352 20.03 0.78 18.50
N ASN A 353 20.70 1.69 17.80
CA ASN A 353 20.79 1.71 16.34
C ASN A 353 21.60 0.52 15.81
N THR A 354 20.95 -0.61 15.59
CA THR A 354 21.44 -1.57 14.59
C THR A 354 20.85 -1.19 13.24
N VAL A 355 21.70 -0.98 12.23
CA VAL A 355 21.23 -0.84 10.85
C VAL A 355 20.53 -2.15 10.47
N MET A 356 19.28 -2.07 10.02
CA MET A 356 18.55 -3.24 9.55
C MET A 356 19.26 -3.78 8.30
N ASN A 357 19.91 -4.94 8.42
CA ASN A 357 20.63 -5.56 7.32
C ASN A 357 19.71 -6.56 6.62
N LEU A 358 19.05 -6.10 5.55
CA LEU A 358 18.16 -6.95 4.78
C LEU A 358 18.96 -7.73 3.73
N PRO A 359 18.84 -9.07 3.69
CA PRO A 359 19.48 -9.85 2.64
C PRO A 359 18.90 -9.45 1.28
N LYS A 360 19.78 -9.30 0.30
CA LYS A 360 19.35 -9.08 -1.08
C LYS A 360 18.58 -10.29 -1.58
N TYR A 361 17.44 -10.03 -2.21
CA TYR A 361 16.62 -11.07 -2.81
C TYR A 361 17.46 -11.92 -3.79
N GLN A 362 17.40 -13.24 -3.62
CA GLN A 362 18.03 -14.19 -4.53
C GLN A 362 16.97 -14.84 -5.40
N ARG A 363 17.07 -14.61 -6.71
CA ARG A 363 16.10 -15.10 -7.69
C ARG A 363 16.17 -16.63 -7.77
N LYS A 364 15.06 -17.31 -7.46
CA LYS A 364 14.97 -18.78 -7.59
C LYS A 364 15.14 -19.20 -9.06
N PRO A 365 15.66 -20.41 -9.35
CA PRO A 365 15.71 -20.95 -10.70
C PRO A 365 14.34 -20.91 -11.39
N SER A 366 14.33 -20.70 -12.70
CA SER A 366 13.08 -20.67 -13.46
C SER A 366 12.40 -22.04 -13.46
N ALA A 367 11.11 -22.04 -13.15
CA ALA A 367 10.25 -23.21 -13.33
C ALA A 367 10.16 -23.60 -14.81
N LYS A 368 9.93 -24.88 -15.09
CA LYS A 368 9.56 -25.36 -16.42
C LYS A 368 8.17 -24.83 -16.76
N LYS A 369 8.12 -23.85 -17.67
CA LYS A 369 6.90 -23.19 -18.12
C LYS A 369 6.36 -23.85 -19.38
N GLU A 370 5.16 -24.41 -19.31
CA GLU A 370 4.50 -25.11 -20.42
C GLU A 370 3.14 -24.46 -20.73
N LEU A 371 2.85 -24.19 -22.00
CA LEU A 371 1.57 -23.64 -22.42
C LEU A 371 0.50 -24.74 -22.31
N ALA A 372 -0.57 -24.47 -21.58
CA ALA A 372 -1.66 -25.40 -21.30
C ALA A 372 -2.99 -24.99 -21.96
N GLY A 373 -3.12 -23.75 -22.40
CA GLY A 373 -4.31 -23.23 -23.07
C GLY A 373 -4.27 -21.72 -23.26
N VAL A 374 -5.41 -21.14 -23.63
CA VAL A 374 -5.58 -19.68 -23.73
C VAL A 374 -7.00 -19.29 -23.34
N ASP A 375 -7.14 -18.23 -22.55
CA ASP A 375 -8.39 -17.52 -22.38
C ASP A 375 -8.49 -16.41 -23.43
N VAL A 376 -9.55 -16.43 -24.23
CA VAL A 376 -9.90 -15.43 -25.24
C VAL A 376 -11.06 -14.62 -24.70
N PHE A 377 -10.88 -13.31 -24.54
CA PHE A 377 -11.90 -12.41 -24.04
C PHE A 377 -12.60 -11.72 -25.22
N VAL A 378 -13.92 -11.76 -25.22
CA VAL A 378 -14.74 -11.34 -26.36
C VAL A 378 -15.73 -10.27 -25.93
N HIS A 379 -15.86 -9.23 -26.76
CA HIS A 379 -16.95 -8.26 -26.69
C HIS A 379 -18.11 -8.77 -27.54
N TRP A 380 -19.21 -9.13 -26.89
CA TRP A 380 -20.39 -9.62 -27.58
C TRP A 380 -21.66 -9.25 -26.83
N SER A 381 -22.56 -8.53 -27.50
CA SER A 381 -23.78 -7.98 -26.91
C SER A 381 -24.93 -8.99 -26.78
N GLY A 382 -24.74 -10.23 -27.24
CA GLY A 382 -25.74 -11.28 -27.05
C GLY A 382 -25.82 -11.74 -25.60
N THR A 383 -26.90 -12.41 -25.23
CA THR A 383 -27.16 -12.80 -23.83
C THR A 383 -27.15 -14.30 -23.60
N ASP A 384 -27.20 -15.11 -24.66
CA ASP A 384 -27.24 -16.56 -24.58
C ASP A 384 -25.81 -17.16 -24.69
N PRO A 385 -25.29 -17.78 -23.61
CA PRO A 385 -23.98 -18.41 -23.64
C PRO A 385 -23.85 -19.57 -24.65
N ASP A 386 -24.94 -20.28 -24.95
CA ASP A 386 -24.93 -21.39 -25.91
C ASP A 386 -24.76 -20.88 -27.35
N GLU A 387 -25.42 -19.77 -27.68
CA GLU A 387 -25.22 -19.09 -28.97
C GLU A 387 -23.76 -18.59 -29.12
N LEU A 388 -23.19 -18.03 -28.04
CA LEU A 388 -21.77 -17.66 -28.06
C LEU A 388 -20.88 -18.89 -28.19
N ALA A 389 -21.18 -19.99 -27.50
CA ALA A 389 -20.40 -21.21 -27.60
C ALA A 389 -20.38 -21.75 -29.03
N ASP A 390 -21.50 -21.73 -29.74
CA ASP A 390 -21.54 -22.18 -31.13
C ASP A 390 -20.72 -21.27 -32.06
N LYS A 391 -20.73 -19.95 -31.83
CA LYS A 391 -19.81 -19.03 -32.51
C LYS A 391 -18.35 -19.35 -32.18
N MET A 392 -18.01 -19.55 -30.91
CA MET A 392 -16.65 -19.82 -30.49
C MET A 392 -16.14 -21.21 -30.91
N LYS A 393 -17.03 -22.19 -31.15
CA LYS A 393 -16.67 -23.49 -31.74
C LYS A 393 -16.25 -23.36 -33.21
N SER A 394 -16.81 -22.40 -33.95
CA SER A 394 -16.45 -22.18 -35.36
C SER A 394 -14.99 -21.78 -35.56
N ILE A 395 -14.34 -21.25 -34.51
CA ILE A 395 -12.94 -20.83 -34.57
C ILE A 395 -11.95 -21.89 -34.07
N GLU A 396 -12.43 -23.02 -33.54
CA GLU A 396 -11.60 -24.15 -33.11
C GLU A 396 -10.70 -24.63 -34.27
N SER A 397 -9.47 -24.99 -33.94
CA SER A 397 -8.52 -25.46 -34.94
C SER A 397 -7.45 -26.35 -34.33
N ASP A 398 -6.96 -27.31 -35.11
CA ASP A 398 -5.81 -28.15 -34.75
C ASP A 398 -5.98 -28.84 -33.37
N GLY A 399 -7.22 -29.22 -33.06
CA GLY A 399 -7.63 -29.87 -31.81
C GLY A 399 -7.49 -29.01 -30.55
N ILE A 400 -7.39 -27.69 -30.70
CA ILE A 400 -7.58 -26.72 -29.63
C ILE A 400 -9.06 -26.34 -29.58
N ASN A 401 -9.75 -26.80 -28.53
CA ASN A 401 -11.21 -26.74 -28.44
C ASN A 401 -11.65 -25.80 -27.30
N LEU A 402 -12.84 -25.24 -27.45
CA LEU A 402 -13.51 -24.49 -26.41
C LEU A 402 -13.87 -25.44 -25.26
N SER A 403 -13.38 -25.11 -24.06
CA SER A 403 -13.58 -25.91 -22.86
C SER A 403 -14.61 -25.32 -21.90
N MET A 404 -14.78 -24.00 -21.91
CA MET A 404 -15.74 -23.30 -21.05
C MET A 404 -15.90 -21.83 -21.47
N ILE A 405 -17.04 -21.24 -21.11
CA ILE A 405 -17.25 -19.79 -21.14
C ILE A 405 -17.61 -19.32 -19.73
N THR A 406 -17.06 -18.18 -19.32
CA THR A 406 -17.53 -17.46 -18.14
C THR A 406 -17.94 -16.05 -18.44
N ASN A 407 -18.91 -15.56 -17.69
CA ASN A 407 -19.25 -14.15 -17.61
C ASN A 407 -19.02 -13.69 -16.16
N ARG A 408 -18.28 -12.59 -15.98
CA ARG A 408 -17.89 -12.06 -14.64
C ARG A 408 -17.29 -13.11 -13.68
N GLY A 409 -16.61 -14.12 -14.22
CA GLY A 409 -15.93 -15.18 -13.46
C GLY A 409 -16.77 -16.42 -13.13
N ILE A 410 -18.06 -16.43 -13.47
CA ILE A 410 -18.98 -17.56 -13.26
C ILE A 410 -19.07 -18.38 -14.54
N LYS A 411 -18.98 -19.72 -14.43
CA LYS A 411 -19.21 -20.62 -15.57
C LYS A 411 -20.66 -20.50 -16.05
N VAL A 412 -20.81 -20.10 -17.31
CA VAL A 412 -22.10 -19.98 -18.00
C VAL A 412 -22.22 -20.95 -19.17
N TRP A 413 -21.12 -21.57 -19.58
CA TRP A 413 -21.12 -22.68 -20.53
C TRP A 413 -19.95 -23.65 -20.27
N PRO A 414 -20.15 -24.98 -20.43
CA PRO A 414 -21.44 -25.65 -20.61
C PRO A 414 -22.27 -25.63 -19.30
N ASP A 415 -23.56 -25.98 -19.41
CA ASP A 415 -24.48 -26.17 -18.30
C ASP A 415 -24.59 -24.95 -17.35
N GLY A 416 -24.70 -23.75 -17.92
CA GLY A 416 -24.91 -22.53 -17.15
C GLY A 416 -26.30 -22.43 -16.54
N PHE A 417 -26.42 -21.70 -15.43
CA PHE A 417 -27.72 -21.37 -14.85
C PHE A 417 -28.34 -20.18 -15.58
N LYS A 418 -29.59 -20.30 -16.02
CA LYS A 418 -30.34 -19.24 -16.73
C LYS A 418 -30.52 -17.95 -15.90
N GLU A 419 -30.42 -18.05 -14.58
CA GLU A 419 -30.50 -16.93 -13.65
C GLU A 419 -29.22 -16.09 -13.63
N THR A 420 -28.13 -16.57 -14.24
CA THR A 420 -26.86 -15.86 -14.26
C THR A 420 -26.94 -14.64 -15.17
N PHE A 421 -26.94 -13.46 -14.56
CA PHE A 421 -26.85 -12.22 -15.31
C PHE A 421 -25.49 -12.12 -16.02
N CYS A 422 -25.53 -11.93 -17.34
CA CYS A 422 -24.35 -11.81 -18.19
C CYS A 422 -24.24 -10.38 -18.74
N THR A 423 -23.01 -9.85 -18.79
CA THR A 423 -22.68 -8.59 -19.47
C THR A 423 -22.10 -8.84 -20.86
N ASP A 424 -21.80 -7.77 -21.59
CA ASP A 424 -21.18 -7.79 -22.92
C ASP A 424 -19.72 -8.33 -22.99
N HIS A 425 -19.13 -8.74 -21.86
CA HIS A 425 -17.75 -9.20 -21.72
C HIS A 425 -17.65 -10.66 -21.31
N TRP A 426 -17.08 -11.47 -22.20
CA TRP A 426 -17.04 -12.93 -22.08
C TRP A 426 -15.62 -13.45 -22.05
N ARG A 427 -15.34 -14.45 -21.20
CA ARG A 427 -14.07 -15.18 -21.21
C ARG A 427 -14.29 -16.59 -21.72
N CYS A 428 -13.72 -16.90 -22.88
CA CYS A 428 -13.81 -18.18 -23.56
C CYS A 428 -12.48 -18.92 -23.44
N ARG A 429 -12.46 -20.06 -22.75
CA ARG A 429 -11.23 -20.82 -22.49
C ARG A 429 -11.04 -21.92 -23.52
N PHE A 430 -9.91 -21.90 -24.20
CA PHE A 430 -9.49 -22.92 -25.15
C PHE A 430 -8.38 -23.79 -24.58
N LYS A 431 -8.50 -25.11 -24.77
CA LYS A 431 -7.53 -26.12 -24.31
C LYS A 431 -7.27 -27.17 -25.41
N PRO A 432 -6.08 -27.77 -25.46
CA PRO A 432 -5.83 -28.88 -26.36
C PRO A 432 -6.69 -30.10 -25.99
N SER A 433 -7.10 -30.86 -27.00
CA SER A 433 -7.73 -32.17 -26.87
C SER A 433 -6.83 -33.14 -26.08
N GLU A 434 -7.41 -34.18 -25.51
CA GLU A 434 -6.64 -35.22 -24.81
C GLU A 434 -5.50 -35.75 -25.72
N ASN A 435 -4.27 -35.75 -25.17
CA ASN A 435 -3.02 -36.14 -25.84
C ASN A 435 -2.43 -35.16 -26.86
N GLN A 436 -3.00 -33.96 -27.03
CA GLN A 436 -2.38 -32.90 -27.83
C GLN A 436 -1.70 -31.85 -26.96
N LYS A 437 -0.74 -31.13 -27.57
CA LYS A 437 -0.05 -30.01 -26.94
C LYS A 437 -0.39 -28.74 -27.67
N ILE A 438 -0.63 -27.67 -26.92
CA ILE A 438 -0.79 -26.34 -27.48
C ILE A 438 0.57 -25.66 -27.63
N GLN A 439 0.68 -24.84 -28.68
CA GLN A 439 1.85 -24.01 -29.01
C GLN A 439 1.33 -22.60 -29.37
N LYS A 440 2.23 -21.62 -29.45
CA LYS A 440 1.83 -20.21 -29.67
C LYS A 440 1.18 -19.99 -31.03
N GLU A 441 1.58 -20.77 -32.02
CA GLU A 441 1.06 -20.76 -33.38
C GLU A 441 -0.44 -21.09 -33.39
N HIS A 442 -0.87 -22.01 -32.53
CA HIS A 442 -2.29 -22.34 -32.38
C HIS A 442 -3.10 -21.17 -31.81
N VAL A 443 -2.53 -20.41 -30.87
CA VAL A 443 -3.19 -19.20 -30.33
C VAL A 443 -3.35 -18.15 -31.43
N ILE A 444 -2.32 -17.93 -32.26
CA ILE A 444 -2.40 -17.03 -33.40
C ILE A 444 -3.48 -17.50 -34.39
N LYS A 445 -3.57 -18.81 -34.63
CA LYS A 445 -4.56 -19.39 -35.54
C LYS A 445 -5.99 -19.18 -35.04
N LEU A 446 -6.25 -19.36 -33.74
CA LEU A 446 -7.54 -19.05 -33.13
C LEU A 446 -7.93 -17.58 -33.37
N LEU A 447 -7.00 -16.65 -33.17
CA LEU A 447 -7.25 -15.22 -33.39
C LEU A 447 -7.48 -14.89 -34.87
N GLN A 448 -6.77 -15.54 -35.79
CA GLN A 448 -7.03 -15.40 -37.23
C GLN A 448 -8.42 -15.90 -37.61
N ASN A 449 -8.84 -17.05 -37.06
CA ASN A 449 -10.18 -17.59 -37.29
C ASN A 449 -11.24 -16.65 -36.70
N ALA A 450 -11.03 -16.10 -35.50
CA ALA A 450 -11.91 -15.10 -34.90
C ALA A 450 -12.09 -13.85 -35.79
N LEU A 451 -11.02 -13.38 -36.43
CA LEU A 451 -11.12 -12.27 -37.39
C LEU A 451 -11.96 -12.64 -38.63
N HIS A 452 -11.82 -13.85 -39.15
CA HIS A 452 -12.63 -14.32 -40.29
C HIS A 452 -14.11 -14.47 -39.93
N GLU A 453 -14.41 -14.94 -38.73
CA GLU A 453 -15.77 -15.12 -38.21
C GLU A 453 -16.36 -13.83 -37.59
N ILE A 454 -15.63 -12.71 -37.68
CA ILE A 454 -16.06 -11.38 -37.20
C ILE A 454 -16.40 -11.42 -35.69
N ILE A 455 -15.53 -12.05 -34.91
CA ILE A 455 -15.61 -12.10 -33.44
C ILE A 455 -14.66 -11.06 -32.86
N ASP A 456 -15.20 -10.11 -32.10
CA ASP A 456 -14.43 -9.03 -31.48
C ASP A 456 -13.67 -9.52 -30.24
N VAL A 457 -12.41 -9.92 -30.44
CA VAL A 457 -11.51 -10.33 -29.35
C VAL A 457 -10.81 -9.10 -28.77
N VAL A 458 -11.09 -8.79 -27.50
CA VAL A 458 -10.56 -7.60 -26.82
C VAL A 458 -9.30 -7.86 -26.01
N LYS A 459 -9.08 -9.12 -25.59
CA LYS A 459 -7.91 -9.51 -24.77
C LYS A 459 -7.66 -11.02 -24.87
N THR A 460 -6.42 -11.43 -24.64
CA THR A 460 -6.07 -12.85 -24.42
C THR A 460 -5.22 -13.02 -23.16
N GLU A 461 -5.37 -14.16 -22.47
CA GLU A 461 -4.47 -14.59 -21.41
C GLU A 461 -3.99 -16.01 -21.67
N ASN A 462 -2.68 -16.19 -21.78
CA ASN A 462 -2.11 -17.53 -21.96
C ASN A 462 -2.13 -18.30 -20.64
N LEU A 463 -2.61 -19.54 -20.69
CA LEU A 463 -2.66 -20.43 -19.54
C LEU A 463 -1.38 -21.24 -19.51
N TYR A 464 -0.61 -21.10 -18.43
CA TYR A 464 0.66 -21.81 -18.26
C TYR A 464 0.61 -22.72 -17.05
N ASP A 465 1.25 -23.87 -17.20
CA ASP A 465 1.68 -24.70 -16.08
C ASP A 465 3.15 -24.37 -15.75
N PHE A 466 3.46 -24.31 -14.46
CA PHE A 466 4.80 -24.13 -13.93
C PHE A 466 5.17 -25.37 -13.11
N ASP A 467 6.17 -26.12 -13.57
CA ASP A 467 6.56 -27.42 -12.99
C ASP A 467 5.38 -28.39 -12.86
N GLY A 468 4.51 -28.42 -13.88
CA GLY A 468 3.32 -29.27 -13.93
C GLY A 468 2.15 -28.78 -13.06
N LYS A 469 2.24 -27.62 -12.42
CA LYS A 469 1.15 -27.00 -11.65
C LYS A 469 0.52 -25.86 -12.44
N ALA A 470 -0.81 -25.84 -12.50
CA ALA A 470 -1.55 -24.76 -13.15
C ALA A 470 -1.28 -23.40 -12.51
N GLY A 471 -0.80 -22.44 -13.31
CA GLY A 471 -0.60 -21.03 -12.95
C GLY A 471 -1.82 -20.15 -13.22
N TYR A 472 -3.02 -20.74 -13.18
CA TYR A 472 -4.29 -20.06 -13.47
C TYR A 472 -5.42 -20.69 -12.63
N SER A 473 -6.48 -19.92 -12.38
CA SER A 473 -7.65 -20.42 -11.65
C SER A 473 -8.67 -21.08 -12.58
N LEU A 474 -9.46 -21.98 -11.99
CA LEU A 474 -10.69 -22.47 -12.59
C LEU A 474 -11.79 -21.39 -12.50
N GLY A 475 -12.80 -21.44 -13.38
CA GLY A 475 -14.01 -20.61 -13.20
C GLY A 475 -14.82 -21.05 -11.98
N GLN A 476 -15.62 -20.16 -11.40
CA GLN A 476 -16.57 -20.58 -10.36
C GLN A 476 -17.60 -21.55 -10.98
N GLY A 477 -17.74 -22.74 -10.39
CA GLY A 477 -18.63 -23.80 -10.90
C GLY A 477 -18.00 -24.71 -11.97
N GLN A 478 -16.69 -24.60 -12.22
CA GLN A 478 -15.93 -25.56 -13.02
C GLN A 478 -15.53 -26.80 -12.20
#